data_AF-A0A971B983-F1
#
_entry.id   AF-A0A971B983-F1
#
_cell.length_a   1.000
_cell.length_b   1.000
_cell.length_c   1.000
_cell.angle_alpha   90.00
_cell.angle_beta   90.00
_cell.angle_gamma   90.00
#
_symmetry.space_group_name_H-M   'P 1'
#
loop_
_entity.id
_entity.type
_entity.pdbx_description
1 polymer ?
#
loop_
_entity_poly.entity_id
_entity_poly.type
_entity_poly.pdbx_seq_one_letter_code
_entity_poly.pdbx_strand_id
1 'polypeptide(L)' 'VILSEKTGKPLSQIKLDTERDKYMFAEEAKEYGIVDEVMVKQK' A
#
# COMPACT_ATOMS: atom_id res chain seq x y z
N VAL A 1 5.03 4.89 -11.65
CA VAL A 1 6.39 4.39 -11.31
C VAL A 1 6.70 4.59 -9.82
N ILE A 2 6.38 5.77 -9.26
CA ILE A 2 6.62 6.13 -7.84
C ILE A 2 6.20 5.04 -6.83
N LEU A 3 5.02 4.42 -6.99
CA LEU A 3 4.56 3.38 -6.07
C LEU A 3 5.50 2.17 -6.00
N SER A 4 6.08 1.74 -7.12
CA SER A 4 7.00 0.59 -7.16
C SER A 4 8.30 0.88 -6.41
N GLU A 5 8.84 2.09 -6.58
CA GLU A 5 10.08 2.53 -5.91
C GLU A 5 9.89 2.72 -4.40
N LYS A 6 8.72 3.18 -3.97
CA LYS A 6 8.41 3.44 -2.55
C LYS A 6 7.96 2.19 -1.79
N THR A 7 7.23 1.29 -2.44
CA THR A 7 6.72 0.05 -1.82
C THR A 7 7.65 -1.15 -2.00
N GLY A 8 8.65 -1.05 -2.88
CA GLY A 8 9.52 -2.17 -3.25
C GLY A 8 8.85 -3.26 -4.08
N LYS A 9 7.57 -3.07 -4.49
CA LYS A 9 6.81 -4.06 -5.26
C LYS A 9 7.10 -3.94 -6.75
N PRO A 10 7.06 -5.06 -7.51
CA PRO A 10 7.30 -5.04 -8.95
C PRO A 10 6.24 -4.23 -9.70
N LEU A 11 6.65 -3.56 -10.78
CA LEU A 11 5.77 -2.72 -11.61
C LEU A 11 4.55 -3.47 -12.16
N SER A 12 4.67 -4.77 -12.44
CA SER A 12 3.55 -5.61 -12.88
C SER A 12 2.44 -5.71 -11.83
N GLN A 13 2.81 -5.87 -10.56
CA GLN A 13 1.87 -5.93 -9.45
C GLN A 13 1.21 -4.57 -9.21
N ILE A 14 2.01 -3.49 -9.22
CA ILE A 14 1.46 -2.13 -9.11
C ILE A 14 0.46 -1.86 -10.24
N LYS A 15 0.79 -2.22 -11.49
CA LYS A 15 -0.10 -1.98 -12.63
C LYS A 15 -1.46 -2.67 -12.45
N LEU A 16 -1.46 -3.94 -12.06
CA LEU A 16 -2.69 -4.70 -11.81
C LEU A 16 -3.49 -4.09 -10.64
N ASP A 17 -2.81 -3.75 -9.55
CA ASP A 17 -3.43 -3.19 -8.35
C ASP A 17 -3.95 -1.76 -8.54
N THR A 18 -3.42 -1.02 -9.52
CA THR A 18 -3.88 0.34 -9.90
C THR A 18 -4.80 0.38 -11.12
N GLU A 19 -5.04 -0.76 -11.78
CA GLU A 19 -5.95 -0.83 -12.94
C GLU A 19 -7.41 -0.57 -12.53
N ARG A 20 -7.74 -0.85 -11.27
CA ARG A 20 -9.04 -0.56 -10.65
C ARG A 20 -8.85 0.02 -9.25
N ASP A 21 -9.91 0.62 -8.73
CA ASP A 21 -9.95 1.08 -7.34
C ASP A 21 -9.77 -0.12 -6.39
N LYS A 22 -8.62 -0.14 -5.70
CA LYS A 22 -8.30 -1.13 -4.67
C LYS A 22 -8.31 -0.44 -3.31
N TYR A 23 -9.37 -0.66 -2.55
CA TYR A 23 -9.44 -0.27 -1.15
C TYR A 23 -8.61 -1.25 -0.31
N MET A 24 -7.88 -0.71 0.67
CA MET A 24 -7.07 -1.48 1.60
C MET A 24 -7.41 -1.04 3.02
N PHE A 25 -7.47 -1.99 3.95
CA PHE A 25 -7.47 -1.67 5.37
C PHE A 25 -6.10 -1.11 5.79
N ALA A 26 -6.07 -0.42 6.93
CA ALA A 26 -4.85 0.23 7.41
C ALA A 26 -3.69 -0.76 7.59
N GLU A 27 -3.97 -1.98 8.04
CA GLU A 27 -2.98 -3.06 8.18
C GLU A 27 -2.44 -3.51 6.82
N GLU A 28 -3.32 -3.72 5.84
CA GLU A 28 -2.94 -4.10 4.48
C GLU A 28 -2.10 -2.99 3.82
N ALA A 29 -2.45 -1.72 4.03
CA ALA A 29 -1.67 -0.60 3.53
C ALA A 29 -0.25 -0.55 4.14
N LYS A 30 -0.11 -0.99 5.40
CA LYS A 30 1.19 -1.10 6.08
C LYS A 30 2.02 -2.24 5.49
N GLU A 31 1.44 -3.43 5.33
CA GLU A 31 2.11 -4.56 4.67
C GLU A 31 2.45 -4.28 3.20
N TYR A 32 1.62 -3.45 2.55
CA TYR A 32 1.87 -3.02 1.20
C TYR A 32 3.03 -2.00 1.09
N GLY A 33 3.46 -1.41 2.22
CA GLY A 33 4.51 -0.40 2.25
C GLY A 33 4.03 0.99 1.81
N ILE A 34 2.71 1.25 1.92
CA ILE A 34 2.10 2.56 1.65
C ILE A 34 2.17 3.45 2.90
N VAL A 35 2.06 2.85 4.09
CA VAL A 35 2.13 3.54 5.38
C VAL A 35 3.13 2.85 6.30
N ASP A 36 3.85 3.62 7.12
CA ASP A 36 4.87 3.07 8.03
C ASP A 36 4.25 2.45 9.29
N GLU A 37 3.24 3.10 9.87
CA GLU A 37 2.60 2.67 11.11
C GLU A 37 1.09 3.00 11.12
N VAL A 38 0.30 2.09 11.69
CA VAL A 38 -1.14 2.29 11.91
C VAL A 38 -1.34 2.77 13.35
N MET A 39 -1.74 4.03 13.52
CA MET A 39 -2.02 4.58 14.85
C MET A 39 -3.38 4.10 15.35
N VAL A 40 -3.38 3.50 16.53
CA VAL A 40 -4.63 3.18 17.26
C VAL A 40 -4.92 4.28 18.26
N LYS A 41 -6.21 4.64 18.40
CA LYS A 41 -6.62 5.62 19.40
C LYS A 41 -6.36 5.02 20.79
N GLN A 42 -5.36 5.54 21.48
CA GLN A 42 -5.18 5.25 22.90
C GLN A 42 -6.34 5.88 23.69
N LYS A 43 -6.88 5.11 24.62
CA LYS A 43 -8.11 5.39 25.35
C LYS A 43 -7.84 6.28 26.55
#